data_AF-A0A0P1NZU3-F1
#
_entry.id   AF-A0A0P1NZU3-F1
#
_cell.length_a   1.000
_cell.length_b   1.000
_cell.length_c   1.000
_cell.angle_alpha   90.00
_cell.angle_beta   90.00
_cell.angle_gamma   90.00
#
_symmetry.space_group_name_H-M   'P 1'
#
loop_
_entity.id
_entity.type
_entity.pdbx_description
1 polymer ?
#
loop_
_entity_poly.entity_id
_entity_poly.type
_entity_poly.pdbx_seq_one_letter_code
_entity_poly.pdbx_strand_id
1 'polypeptide(L)' 'MWAQIVLNMANDGAKKFYEIGPGKVLQGLIKRIVQDVEISGFDKLEDIQKISGN' A
#
# COMPACT_ATOMS: atom_id res chain seq x y z
N MET A 1 15.44 -4.48 -7.68
CA MET A 1 15.30 -4.54 -6.20
C MET A 1 14.22 -3.54 -5.78
N TRP A 2 13.32 -3.88 -4.84
CA TRP A 2 12.05 -3.18 -4.50
C TRP A 2 11.07 -2.85 -5.64
N ALA A 3 11.42 -1.95 -6.56
CA ALA A 3 10.52 -1.55 -7.64
C ALA A 3 10.05 -2.74 -8.49
N GLN A 4 10.95 -3.69 -8.76
CA GLN A 4 10.60 -4.93 -9.46
C GLN A 4 9.61 -5.80 -8.68
N ILE A 5 9.70 -5.82 -7.35
CA ILE A 5 8.78 -6.60 -6.50
C ILE A 5 7.39 -5.97 -6.58
N VAL A 6 7.30 -4.64 -6.47
CA VAL A 6 6.03 -3.90 -6.58
C VAL A 6 5.39 -4.10 -7.95
N LEU A 7 6.19 -4.02 -9.02
CA LEU A 7 5.71 -4.26 -10.38
C LEU A 7 5.22 -5.70 -10.58
N ASN A 8 5.95 -6.69 -10.06
CA ASN A 8 5.55 -8.09 -10.13
C ASN A 8 4.23 -8.33 -9.37
N MET A 9 4.09 -7.80 -8.15
CA MET A 9 2.83 -7.93 -7.39
C MET A 9 1.63 -7.34 -8.15
N ALA A 10 1.81 -6.18 -8.79
CA ALA A 10 0.74 -5.57 -9.59
C ALA A 10 0.42 -6.39 -10.85
N ASN A 11 1.44 -6.94 -11.52
CA ASN A 11 1.28 -7.83 -12.67
C ASN A 11 0.57 -9.15 -12.29
N ASP A 12 0.81 -9.64 -11.08
CA ASP A 12 0.13 -10.81 -10.50
C ASP A 12 -1.31 -10.49 -10.05
N GLY A 13 -1.76 -9.25 -10.23
CA GLY A 13 -3.14 -8.83 -10.01
C GLY A 13 -3.40 -8.08 -8.70
N ALA A 14 -2.37 -7.71 -7.94
CA ALA A 14 -2.56 -6.88 -6.75
C ALA A 14 -3.15 -5.51 -7.15
N LYS A 15 -4.33 -5.19 -6.60
CA LYS A 15 -5.04 -3.91 -6.84
C LYS A 15 -5.02 -2.97 -5.64
N LYS A 16 -4.68 -3.46 -4.45
CA LYS A 16 -4.70 -2.70 -3.20
C LYS A 16 -3.38 -2.91 -2.44
N PHE A 17 -2.78 -1.82 -2.00
CA PHE A 17 -1.55 -1.80 -1.22
C PHE A 17 -1.76 -1.11 0.13
N TYR A 18 -1.28 -1.74 1.20
CA TYR A 18 -1.45 -1.26 2.57
C TYR A 18 -0.09 -0.99 3.24
N GLU A 19 0.22 0.31 3.39
CA GLU A 19 1.14 0.94 4.35
C GLU A 19 0.91 0.53 5.81
N ILE A 20 1.72 -0.30 6.46
CA ILE A 20 1.60 -0.51 7.93
C ILE A 20 2.82 0.11 8.62
N GLY A 21 2.58 1.13 9.44
CA GLY A 21 3.62 1.85 10.15
C GLY A 21 3.62 3.35 9.85
N PRO A 22 4.48 4.12 10.54
CA PRO A 22 4.43 5.58 10.49
C PRO A 22 4.89 6.13 9.14
N GLY A 23 4.13 7.10 8.61
CA GLY A 23 4.50 7.84 7.42
C GLY A 23 3.90 7.28 6.13
N LYS A 24 4.44 7.75 4.99
CA LYS A 24 3.87 7.49 3.65
C LYS A 24 4.94 7.22 2.60
N VAL A 25 6.08 6.68 3.02
CA VAL A 25 7.24 6.49 2.14
C VAL A 25 6.91 5.44 1.10
N LEU A 26 6.42 4.27 1.52
CA LEU A 26 6.11 3.19 0.58
C LEU A 26 4.92 3.57 -0.30
N GLN A 27 3.91 4.26 0.23
CA GLN A 27 2.82 4.83 -0.57
C GLN A 27 3.35 5.71 -1.71
N GLY A 28 4.30 6.60 -1.43
CA GLY A 28 4.92 7.47 -2.43
C GLY A 28 5.75 6.71 -3.46
N LEU A 29 6.50 5.68 -3.03
CA LEU A 29 7.27 4.83 -3.94
C LEU A 29 6.35 4.02 -4.86
N ILE A 30 5.30 3.39 -4.31
CA ILE A 30 4.34 2.57 -5.08
C ILE A 30 3.66 3.42 -6.16
N LYS A 31 3.21 4.64 -5.84
CA LYS A 31 2.60 5.58 -6.81
C LYS A 31 3.50 5.92 -7.99
N ARG A 32 4.83 5.86 -7.82
CA ARG A 32 5.80 6.12 -8.91
C ARG A 32 6.07 4.88 -9.76
N ILE A 33 5.80 3.68 -9.24
CA ILE A 33 6.12 2.41 -9.88
C ILE A 33 4.90 1.86 -10.65
N VAL A 34 3.71 1.95 -10.05
CA VAL A 34 2.46 1.39 -10.60
C VAL A 34 1.33 2.44 -10.54
N GLN A 35 0.51 2.47 -11.59
CA GLN A 35 -0.69 3.30 -11.67
C GLN A 35 -1.95 2.43 -11.47
N ASP A 36 -3.10 3.09 -11.29
CA ASP A 36 -4.41 2.43 -11.17
C ASP A 36 -4.54 1.37 -10.05
N VAL A 37 -3.88 1.64 -8.93
CA VAL A 37 -3.96 0.81 -7.71
C VAL A 37 -4.44 1.64 -6.53
N GLU A 38 -5.23 1.03 -5.65
CA GLU A 38 -5.62 1.62 -4.38
C GLU A 38 -4.46 1.53 -3.38
N ILE A 39 -4.21 2.61 -2.66
CA ILE A 39 -3.10 2.70 -1.72
C ILE A 39 -3.62 3.33 -0.43
N SER A 40 -3.40 2.69 0.71
CA SER A 40 -3.79 3.20 2.04
C SER A 40 -2.66 2.96 3.04
N GLY A 41 -2.64 3.76 4.12
CA GLY A 41 -1.65 3.64 5.20
C GLY A 41 -2.32 3.66 6.57
N PHE A 42 -1.78 2.89 7.50
CA PHE A 42 -2.26 2.74 8.86
C PHE A 42 -1.08 2.90 9.82
N ASP A 43 -1.05 4.04 10.50
CA ASP A 43 0.08 4.45 11.32
C ASP A 43 -0.16 4.07 12.79
N LYS A 44 -1.43 4.10 13.23
CA LYS A 44 -1.83 3.82 14.62
C LYS A 44 -2.89 2.73 14.70
N LEU A 45 -3.05 2.19 15.91
CA LEU A 45 -4.08 1.18 16.19
C LEU A 45 -5.49 1.70 15.85
N GLU A 46 -5.76 2.99 16.08
CA GLU A 46 -7.04 3.62 15.75
C GLU A 46 -7.33 3.61 14.24
N ASP A 47 -6.31 3.61 13.38
CA ASP A 47 -6.48 3.58 11.94
C ASP A 47 -6.85 2.17 11.45
N ILE A 48 -6.38 1.13 12.13
CA ILE A 48 -6.72 -0.27 11.85
C ILE A 48 -8.18 -0.55 12.26
N GLN A 49 -8.63 0.00 13.38
CA GLN A 49 -10.02 -0.17 13.86
C GLN A 49 -11.06 0.32 12.86
N LYS A 50 -10.74 1.34 12.05
CA LYS A 50 -11.64 1.86 11.00
C LYS A 50 -11.90 0.86 9.87
N ILE A 51 -11.08 -0.18 9.73
CA ILE A 51 -11.22 -1.22 8.70
C ILE A 51 -11.86 -2.48 9.28
N SER A 52 -11.56 -2.80 10.54
CA SER A 52 -12.07 -4.00 11.21
C SER A 52 -13.49 -3.84 11.78
N GLY A 53 -14.05 -2.63 11.73
CA GLY A 53 -15.41 -2.33 12.16
C GLY A 53 -16.47 -2.65 11.10
N ASN A 54 -16.75 -3.94 10.93
CA ASN A 54 -18.01 -4.51 10.44
C ASN A 54 -18.39 -5.67 11.35
#